data_AF-A0A936TX13-F1
#
_entry.id   AF-A0A936TX13-F1
#
_cell.length_a   1.000
_cell.length_b   1.000
_cell.length_c   1.000
_cell.angle_alpha   90.00
_cell.angle_beta   90.00
_cell.angle_gamma   90.00
#
_symmetry.space_group_name_H-M   'P 1'
#
loop_
_entity.id
_entity.type
_entity.pdbx_description
1 polymer ?
#
loop_
_entity_poly.entity_id
_entity_poly.type
_entity_poly.pdbx_seq_one_letter_code
_entity_poly.pdbx_strand_id
1 'polypeptide(L)'
;MSETKAEKKIYFSTSISREQSKDTGLAMILILLLAGLFTGNPVLFKLAIPVVLLVMIAPGWFFPLAVVWFGLSHLIGTVMSQVLLALVYFIVVLPVALFRKLVGIDNLRLRQFRKGTSTVMHIRNHLFRAEDIEKPY
;
A
#
# COMPACT_ATOMS: atom_id res chain seq x y z
N MET A 1 9.45 22.50 29.79
CA MET A 1 9.92 22.34 28.39
C MET A 1 10.83 21.12 28.29
N SER A 2 10.26 19.92 28.51
CA SER A 2 11.04 18.67 28.62
C SER A 2 10.25 17.42 28.21
N GLU A 3 8.99 17.55 27.78
CA GLU A 3 8.09 16.40 27.56
C GLU A 3 7.98 15.97 26.09
N THR A 4 8.40 16.80 25.13
CA THR A 4 8.23 16.52 23.68
C THR A 4 9.26 15.57 23.07
N LYS A 5 10.30 15.17 23.81
CA LYS A 5 11.36 14.28 23.27
C LYS A 5 11.09 12.78 23.49
N ALA A 6 10.14 12.42 24.35
CA ALA A 6 9.87 11.04 24.73
C ALA A 6 8.94 10.30 23.76
N GLU A 7 8.01 10.99 23.09
CA GLU A 7 7.02 10.34 22.21
C GLU A 7 7.62 9.75 20.92
N LYS A 8 8.77 10.24 20.44
CA LYS A 8 9.32 9.81 19.15
C LYS A 8 10.01 8.42 19.19
N LYS A 9 10.11 7.79 20.36
CA LYS A 9 10.88 6.54 20.55
C LYS A 9 10.06 5.24 20.51
N ILE A 10 8.75 5.30 20.27
CA ILE A 10 7.85 4.14 20.35
C ILE A 10 7.24 3.83 18.97
N TYR A 11 8.06 3.51 17.96
CA TYR A 11 7.55 2.94 16.70
C TYR A 11 8.46 1.85 16.10
N PHE A 12 9.59 1.52 16.73
CA PHE A 12 10.57 0.58 16.17
C PHE A 12 11.08 -0.45 17.20
N SER A 13 10.16 -1.02 17.97
CA SER A 13 10.43 -2.20 18.79
C SER A 13 9.75 -3.41 18.14
N THR A 14 10.23 -3.83 16.97
CA THR A 14 9.98 -5.19 16.51
C THR A 14 10.88 -6.09 17.35
N SER A 15 10.38 -6.55 18.49
CA SER A 15 10.98 -7.66 19.21
C SER A 15 10.79 -8.90 18.34
N ILE A 16 11.74 -9.14 17.43
CA ILE A 16 11.74 -10.35 16.61
C ILE A 16 11.84 -11.53 17.56
N SER A 17 10.71 -12.17 17.79
CA SER A 17 10.59 -13.28 18.73
C SER A 17 11.25 -14.51 18.14
N ARG A 18 11.73 -15.41 19.01
CA ARG A 18 12.29 -16.71 18.61
C ARG A 18 11.32 -17.51 17.73
N GLU A 19 10.02 -17.27 17.88
CA GLU A 19 8.94 -17.82 17.05
C GLU A 19 8.98 -17.29 15.61
N GLN A 20 9.13 -15.97 15.43
CA GLN A 20 9.25 -15.37 14.09
C GLN A 20 10.48 -15.84 13.32
N SER A 21 11.58 -16.15 14.02
CA SER A 21 12.76 -16.75 13.41
C SER A 21 12.51 -18.19 12.95
N LYS A 22 11.69 -18.96 13.68
CA LYS A 22 11.25 -20.30 13.26
C LYS A 22 10.33 -20.22 12.04
N ASP A 23 9.37 -19.31 12.05
CA ASP A 23 8.41 -19.13 10.94
C ASP A 23 9.14 -18.73 9.65
N THR A 24 10.14 -17.86 9.74
CA THR A 24 10.98 -17.49 8.60
C THR A 24 11.78 -18.69 8.09
N GLY A 25 12.35 -19.50 8.99
CA GLY A 25 13.05 -20.73 8.64
C GLY A 25 12.13 -21.73 7.92
N LEU A 26 10.90 -21.92 8.42
CA LEU A 26 9.88 -22.77 7.80
C LEU A 26 9.44 -22.25 6.43
N ALA A 27 9.24 -20.94 6.28
CA ALA A 27 8.91 -20.32 5.00
C ALA A 27 10.02 -20.56 3.96
N MET A 28 11.29 -20.42 4.36
CA MET A 28 12.43 -20.65 3.47
C MET A 28 12.54 -22.12 3.03
N ILE A 29 12.30 -23.05 3.93
CA ILE A 29 12.21 -24.49 3.61
C ILE A 29 11.11 -24.74 2.58
N LEU A 30 9.93 -24.16 2.79
CA LEU A 30 8.79 -24.32 1.88
C LEU A 30 9.11 -23.78 0.48
N ILE A 31 9.77 -22.62 0.39
CA ILE A 31 10.24 -22.06 -0.88
C ILE A 31 11.22 -23.01 -1.57
N LEU A 32 12.17 -23.58 -0.82
CA LEU A 32 13.17 -24.50 -1.38
C LEU A 32 12.54 -25.80 -1.88
N LEU A 33 11.55 -26.34 -1.17
CA LEU A 33 10.79 -27.53 -1.60
C LEU A 33 9.96 -27.25 -2.85
N LEU A 34 9.27 -26.10 -2.91
CA LEU A 34 8.53 -25.69 -4.10
C LEU A 34 9.47 -25.53 -5.30
N ALA A 35 10.61 -24.84 -5.12
CA ALA A 35 11.62 -24.70 -6.16
C ALA A 35 12.16 -26.07 -6.62
N GLY A 36 12.35 -27.02 -5.70
CA GLY A 36 12.78 -28.38 -6.01
C GLY A 36 11.75 -29.13 -6.83
N LEU A 37 10.46 -28.95 -6.54
CA LEU A 37 9.34 -29.55 -7.27
C LEU A 37 9.24 -28.98 -8.69
N PHE A 38 9.36 -27.67 -8.87
CA PHE A 38 9.33 -27.03 -10.19
C PHE A 38 10.56 -27.32 -11.04
N THR A 39 11.75 -27.44 -10.42
CA THR A 39 13.01 -27.67 -11.15
C THR A 39 13.28 -29.15 -11.42
N GLY A 40 12.61 -30.06 -10.69
CA GLY A 40 12.82 -31.51 -10.78
C GLY A 40 14.21 -31.99 -10.37
N ASN A 41 15.03 -31.11 -9.78
CA ASN A 41 16.43 -31.41 -9.48
C ASN A 41 16.56 -32.07 -8.09
N PRO A 42 17.06 -33.32 -8.00
CA PRO A 42 17.16 -34.05 -6.73
C PRO A 42 18.18 -33.44 -5.76
N VAL A 43 19.09 -32.58 -6.23
CA VAL A 43 20.08 -31.89 -5.39
C VAL A 43 19.40 -30.89 -4.45
N LEU A 44 18.31 -30.27 -4.88
CA LEU A 44 17.56 -29.30 -4.06
C LEU A 44 16.88 -29.96 -2.86
N PHE A 45 16.33 -31.16 -3.06
CA PHE A 45 15.76 -31.96 -1.97
C PHE A 45 16.83 -32.40 -0.96
N LYS A 46 18.02 -32.80 -1.44
CA LYS A 46 19.14 -33.17 -0.56
C LYS A 46 19.65 -31.99 0.27
N LEU A 47 19.57 -30.77 -0.24
CA LEU A 47 19.89 -29.53 0.48
C LEU A 47 18.78 -29.10 1.45
N ALA A 48 17.52 -29.39 1.15
CA ALA A 48 16.40 -29.03 2.03
C ALA A 48 16.45 -29.77 3.37
N ILE A 49 16.81 -31.06 3.37
CA ILE A 49 16.88 -31.90 4.57
C ILE A 49 17.81 -31.33 5.67
N PRO A 50 19.09 -31.00 5.39
CA PRO A 50 19.98 -30.42 6.40
C PRO A 50 19.56 -29.00 6.81
N VAL A 51 18.96 -28.22 5.91
CA VAL A 51 18.44 -26.88 6.25
C VAL A 51 17.27 -26.97 7.24
N VAL A 52 16.37 -27.95 7.07
CA VAL A 52 15.29 -28.24 8.03
C VAL A 52 15.85 -28.57 9.41
N LEU A 53 16.83 -29.47 9.47
CA LEU A 53 17.48 -29.84 10.73
C LEU A 53 18.17 -28.65 11.38
N LEU A 54 18.80 -27.77 10.60
CA LEU A 54 19.46 -26.56 11.09
C LEU A 54 18.44 -25.57 11.67
N VAL A 55 17.28 -25.40 11.03
CA VAL A 55 16.15 -24.60 11.55
C VAL A 55 15.64 -25.16 12.89
N MET A 56 15.56 -26.49 13.03
CA MET A 56 15.10 -27.14 14.27
C MET A 56 16.11 -27.01 15.42
N ILE A 57 17.41 -27.16 15.14
CA ILE A 57 18.48 -27.14 16.15
C ILE A 57 18.80 -25.72 16.61
N ALA A 58 18.93 -24.79 15.67
CA ALA A 58 19.42 -23.43 15.95
C ALA A 58 18.61 -22.37 15.20
N PRO A 59 17.35 -22.11 15.60
CA PRO A 59 16.54 -21.06 14.98
C PRO A 59 17.15 -19.66 15.14
N GLY A 60 18.06 -19.48 16.11
CA GLY A 60 18.79 -18.23 16.30
C GLY A 60 19.74 -17.86 15.15
N TRP A 61 20.21 -18.83 14.35
CA TRP A 61 21.05 -18.54 13.19
C TRP A 61 20.26 -17.84 12.06
N PHE A 62 18.94 -18.07 12.02
CA PHE A 62 18.04 -17.43 11.07
C PHE A 62 17.59 -16.04 11.51
N PHE A 63 18.00 -15.58 12.70
CA PHE A 63 17.66 -14.25 13.21
C PHE A 63 18.08 -13.10 12.27
N PRO A 64 19.34 -12.97 11.78
CA PRO A 64 19.70 -11.90 10.85
C PRO A 64 18.91 -11.97 9.53
N LEU A 65 18.60 -13.18 9.06
CA LEU A 65 17.78 -13.38 7.87
C LEU A 65 16.33 -12.96 8.12
N ALA A 66 15.76 -13.28 9.28
CA ALA A 66 14.43 -12.85 9.69
C ALA A 66 14.35 -11.32 9.79
N VAL A 67 15.35 -10.66 10.36
CA VAL A 67 15.43 -9.19 10.42
C VAL A 67 15.34 -8.59 9.01
N VAL A 68 16.13 -9.10 8.07
CA VAL A 68 16.11 -8.62 6.67
C VAL A 68 14.76 -8.94 6.01
N TRP A 69 14.25 -10.15 6.18
CA TRP A 69 12.99 -10.60 5.60
C TRP A 69 11.79 -9.78 6.09
N PHE A 70 11.66 -9.58 7.40
CA PHE A 70 10.59 -8.78 7.99
C PHE A 70 10.76 -7.29 7.66
N GLY A 71 11.99 -6.76 7.67
CA GLY A 71 12.26 -5.38 7.24
C GLY A 71 11.85 -5.13 5.79
N LEU A 72 12.19 -6.06 4.89
CA LEU A 72 11.76 -6.02 3.49
C LEU A 72 10.23 -6.12 3.37
N SER A 73 9.62 -7.06 4.08
CA SER A 73 8.15 -7.24 4.08
C SER A 73 7.42 -5.99 4.54
N HIS A 74 7.93 -5.30 5.56
CA HIS A 74 7.36 -4.06 6.06
C HIS A 74 7.51 -2.91 5.06
N LEU A 75 8.68 -2.79 4.42
CA LEU A 75 8.90 -1.81 3.36
C LEU A 75 7.94 -2.04 2.19
N ILE A 76 7.82 -3.28 1.73
CA ILE A 76 6.90 -3.66 0.67
C ILE A 76 5.45 -3.36 1.10
N GLY A 77 5.05 -3.72 2.32
CA GLY A 77 3.71 -3.45 2.83
C GLY A 77 3.36 -1.96 2.85
N THR A 78 4.33 -1.11 3.17
CA THR A 78 4.16 0.35 3.17
C THR A 78 3.91 0.90 1.76
N VAL A 79 4.72 0.44 0.79
CA VAL A 79 4.58 0.84 -0.61
C VAL A 79 3.32 0.23 -1.26
N MET A 80 2.93 -0.98 -0.83
CA MET A 80 1.81 -1.72 -1.40
C MET A 80 0.49 -0.96 -1.29
N SER A 81 0.25 -0.24 -0.19
CA SER A 81 -0.96 0.59 -0.05
C SER A 81 -1.05 1.65 -1.14
N GLN A 82 0.07 2.33 -1.44
CA GLN A 82 0.14 3.33 -2.50
C GLN A 82 -0.01 2.68 -3.88
N VAL A 83 0.61 1.52 -4.09
CA VAL A 83 0.49 0.76 -5.34
C VAL A 83 -0.95 0.31 -5.59
N LEU A 84 -1.65 -0.20 -4.58
CA LEU A 84 -3.05 -0.60 -4.70
C LEU A 84 -3.94 0.60 -5.04
N LEU A 85 -3.75 1.73 -4.36
CA LEU A 85 -4.49 2.96 -4.67
C LEU A 85 -4.23 3.43 -6.10
N ALA A 86 -2.97 3.44 -6.53
CA ALA A 86 -2.59 3.80 -7.89
C ALA A 86 -3.21 2.85 -8.90
N LEU A 87 -3.17 1.54 -8.65
CA LEU A 87 -3.76 0.52 -9.52
C LEU A 87 -5.27 0.74 -9.67
N VAL A 88 -5.98 0.95 -8.56
CA VAL A 88 -7.42 1.27 -8.57
C VAL A 88 -7.69 2.55 -9.35
N TYR A 89 -6.86 3.59 -9.16
CA TYR A 89 -6.96 4.82 -9.93
C TYR A 89 -6.81 4.57 -11.44
N PHE A 90 -5.80 3.81 -11.86
CA PHE A 90 -5.55 3.51 -13.28
C PHE A 90 -6.62 2.62 -13.90
N ILE A 91 -7.17 1.65 -13.17
CA ILE A 91 -8.16 0.68 -13.68
C ILE A 91 -9.58 1.23 -13.66
N VAL A 92 -9.93 2.05 -12.66
CA VAL A 92 -11.32 2.50 -12.45
C VAL A 92 -11.45 3.99 -12.74
N VAL A 93 -10.70 4.82 -12.03
CA VAL A 93 -10.90 6.28 -12.06
C VAL A 93 -10.47 6.87 -13.41
N LEU A 94 -9.31 6.47 -13.91
CA LEU A 94 -8.73 6.97 -15.14
C LEU A 94 -9.60 6.65 -16.38
N PRO A 95 -10.06 5.41 -16.63
CA PRO A 95 -10.91 5.14 -17.78
C PRO A 95 -12.27 5.81 -17.66
N VAL A 96 -12.85 5.91 -16.45
CA VAL A 96 -14.09 6.67 -16.25
C VAL A 96 -13.89 8.15 -16.58
N ALA A 97 -12.78 8.75 -16.16
CA ALA A 97 -12.44 10.14 -16.48
C ALA A 97 -12.19 10.34 -17.98
N LEU A 98 -11.48 9.42 -18.63
CA LEU A 98 -11.25 9.45 -20.08
C LEU A 98 -12.55 9.28 -20.86
N PHE A 99 -13.40 8.32 -20.48
CA PHE A 99 -14.71 8.12 -21.08
C PHE A 99 -15.56 9.39 -20.97
N ARG A 100 -15.63 10.00 -19.79
CA ARG A 100 -16.34 11.27 -19.59
C ARG A 100 -15.77 12.40 -20.45
N LYS A 101 -14.44 12.45 -20.63
CA LYS A 101 -13.77 13.42 -21.50
C LYS A 101 -14.12 13.20 -22.98
N LEU A 102 -14.21 11.95 -23.43
CA LEU A 102 -14.58 11.58 -24.81
C LEU A 102 -16.05 11.90 -25.11
N VAL A 103 -16.97 11.62 -24.18
CA VAL A 103 -18.39 11.97 -24.30
C VAL A 103 -18.62 13.48 -24.27
N GLY A 104 -17.60 14.28 -23.92
CA GLY A 104 -17.67 15.74 -23.97
C GLY A 104 -18.42 16.37 -22.80
N ILE A 105 -18.63 15.63 -21.71
CA ILE A 105 -19.31 16.12 -20.50
C ILE A 105 -18.36 17.07 -19.74
N ASP A 106 -18.42 18.35 -20.11
CA ASP A 106 -17.69 19.44 -19.46
C ASP A 106 -18.54 20.12 -18.37
N ASN A 107 -18.92 19.37 -17.33
CA ASN A 107 -19.69 19.91 -16.19
C ASN A 107 -19.00 21.09 -15.50
N LEU A 108 -17.67 21.12 -15.53
CA LEU A 108 -16.88 22.17 -14.89
C LEU A 108 -16.52 23.31 -15.85
N ARG A 109 -17.01 23.27 -17.10
CA ARG A 109 -16.77 24.32 -18.10
C ARG A 109 -15.27 24.66 -18.23
N LEU A 110 -14.40 23.65 -18.07
CA LEU A 110 -12.95 23.80 -18.00
C LEU A 110 -12.37 24.34 -19.31
N ARG A 111 -13.04 24.05 -20.44
CA ARG A 111 -12.60 24.55 -21.76
C ARG A 111 -12.74 26.07 -21.91
N GLN A 112 -13.72 26.67 -21.23
CA GLN A 112 -14.01 28.11 -21.29
C GLN A 112 -13.44 28.89 -20.10
N PHE A 113 -13.01 28.19 -19.05
CA PHE A 113 -12.34 28.79 -17.91
C PHE A 113 -11.05 29.50 -18.35
N ARG A 114 -10.96 30.80 -18.07
CA ARG A 114 -9.79 31.67 -18.30
C ARG A 114 -9.45 31.97 -19.78
N LYS A 115 -10.33 31.63 -20.74
CA LYS A 115 -10.12 31.93 -22.17
C LYS A 115 -10.83 33.20 -22.68
N GLY A 116 -11.56 33.91 -21.84
CA GLY A 116 -12.25 35.15 -22.21
C GLY A 116 -12.51 36.08 -21.02
N THR A 117 -13.13 37.23 -21.28
CA THR A 117 -13.44 38.29 -20.29
C THR A 117 -14.71 38.02 -19.48
N SER A 118 -15.52 37.02 -19.88
CA SER A 118 -16.80 36.68 -19.24
C SER A 118 -16.66 35.64 -18.14
N THR A 119 -17.30 35.87 -16.99
CA THR A 119 -17.33 34.94 -15.85
C THR A 119 -18.07 33.65 -16.17
N VAL A 120 -17.51 32.51 -15.76
CA VAL A 120 -18.06 31.16 -16.01
C VAL A 120 -19.15 30.76 -14.99
N MET A 121 -19.26 31.53 -13.90
CA MET A 121 -20.26 31.35 -12.85
C MET A 121 -21.67 31.56 -13.38
N HIS A 122 -22.61 30.79 -12.84
CA HIS A 122 -24.02 30.99 -13.10
C HIS A 122 -24.52 32.20 -12.31
N ILE A 123 -25.03 33.22 -13.03
CA ILE A 123 -25.73 34.34 -12.41
C ILE A 123 -27.06 33.81 -11.88
N ARG A 124 -27.21 33.76 -10.55
CA ARG A 124 -28.49 33.43 -9.93
C ARG A 124 -29.28 34.72 -9.79
N ASN A 125 -30.25 34.92 -10.68
CA ASN A 125 -31.22 36.02 -10.58
C ASN A 125 -32.28 35.69 -9.52
N HIS A 126 -31.85 35.44 -8.28
CA HIS A 126 -32.74 35.20 -7.16
C HIS A 126 -32.86 36.50 -6.35
N LEU A 127 -34.09 37.02 -6.24
CA LEU A 127 -34.41 38.09 -5.30
C LEU A 127 -34.54 37.48 -3.91
N PHE A 128 -33.57 37.76 -3.04
CA PHE A 128 -33.62 37.34 -1.65
C PHE A 128 -34.81 37.98 -0.94
N ARG A 129 -35.69 37.16 -0.37
CA ARG A 129 -36.81 37.58 0.48
C ARG A 129 -36.56 37.21 1.93
N ALA A 130 -37.33 37.83 2.83
CA ALA A 130 -37.27 37.53 4.26
C ALA A 130 -37.58 36.04 4.54
N GLU A 131 -38.46 35.44 3.75
CA GLU A 131 -38.79 34.01 3.81
C GLU A 131 -37.56 33.09 3.58
N ASP A 132 -36.56 33.52 2.80
CA ASP A 132 -35.36 32.73 2.49
C ASP A 132 -34.36 32.72 3.67
N ILE A 133 -34.48 33.67 4.60
CA ILE A 133 -33.66 33.71 5.83
C ILE A 133 -34.17 32.65 6.82
N GLU A 134 -35.47 32.36 6.82
CA GLU A 134 -36.06 31.35 7.71
C GLU A 134 -35.77 29.92 7.24
N LYS A 135 -35.52 29.72 5.94
CA LYS A 135 -35.18 28.41 5.34
C LYS A 135 -33.98 28.53 4.40
N PRO A 136 -32.76 28.54 4.94
CA PRO A 136 -31.54 28.78 4.17
C PRO A 136 -31.04 27.59 3.32
N TYR A 137 -31.75 26.45 3.30
CA TYR A 137 -31.40 25.23 2.55
C TYR A 137 -32.64 24.65 1.88
#